data_AF-A0A848T6P6-F1
#
_entry.id   AF-A0A848T6P6-F1
#
_cell.length_a   1.000
_cell.length_b   1.000
_cell.length_c   1.000
_cell.angle_alpha   90.00
_cell.angle_beta   90.00
_cell.angle_gamma   90.00
#
_symmetry.space_group_name_H-M   'P 1'
#
loop_
_entity.id
_entity.type
_entity.pdbx_description
1 polymer ?
#
loop_
_entity_poly.entity_id
_entity_poly.type
_entity_poly.pdbx_seq_one_letter_code
_entity_poly.pdbx_strand_id
1 'polypeptide(L)'
;MIQRILAASLGCSLLAGTAFADLRAEDVLADQLNLLSGNGGIVARTTSTTPTSRGLTIDGYVLTFTADGADHEVEIDGVEMREVEDGSVRILYPRTLDIRMRSNGDNVEIDEAIFTLRLDDMSHIVSGDPDDIRHDIAFKRAALEDIRMTPAESLPETLDYEVAVTDASTMIRLSERDPLRREASFDIGAMILRMALPDDDPGATFGEINRLDAAIALIGLNGRASYVGTAVPEHTLDLRFEDFSWRQTMSGEGLEAIDFLMAAEDL
;
A
#
# COMPACT_ATOMS: atom_id res chain seq x y z
N MET A 1 0.15 -22.87 -54.37
CA MET A 1 -0.63 -21.70 -53.92
C MET A 1 -0.74 -21.65 -52.39
N ILE A 2 -1.06 -22.76 -51.73
CA ILE A 2 -1.17 -22.88 -50.25
C ILE A 2 0.14 -22.56 -49.49
N GLN A 3 1.31 -22.95 -50.01
CA GLN A 3 2.61 -22.66 -49.36
C GLN A 3 3.00 -21.16 -49.35
N ARG A 4 2.42 -20.33 -50.23
CA ARG A 4 2.69 -18.88 -50.26
C ARG A 4 1.84 -18.10 -49.26
N ILE A 5 0.70 -18.66 -48.82
CA ILE A 5 -0.22 -18.04 -47.85
C ILE A 5 0.28 -18.27 -46.42
N LEU A 6 0.82 -19.46 -46.13
CA LEU A 6 1.40 -19.80 -44.81
C LEU A 6 2.67 -19.01 -44.47
N ALA A 7 3.49 -18.64 -45.48
CA ALA A 7 4.68 -17.82 -45.26
C ALA A 7 4.37 -16.35 -44.96
N ALA A 8 3.25 -15.82 -45.50
CA ALA A 8 2.81 -14.45 -45.23
C ALA A 8 2.15 -14.30 -43.85
N SER A 9 1.46 -15.34 -43.35
CA SER A 9 0.84 -15.31 -42.02
C SER A 9 1.87 -15.36 -40.89
N LEU A 10 2.95 -16.15 -41.04
CA LEU A 10 4.07 -16.20 -40.07
C LEU A 10 4.89 -14.90 -40.03
N GLY A 11 4.96 -14.16 -41.15
CA GLY A 11 5.65 -12.86 -41.20
C GLY A 11 4.94 -11.74 -40.44
N CYS A 12 3.60 -11.72 -40.45
CA CYS A 12 2.83 -10.74 -39.67
C CYS A 12 2.79 -11.05 -38.17
N SER A 13 3.01 -12.31 -37.75
CA SER A 13 3.06 -12.68 -36.33
C SER A 13 4.34 -12.24 -35.63
N LEU A 14 5.42 -12.01 -36.39
CA LEU A 14 6.73 -11.60 -35.87
C LEU A 14 6.92 -10.07 -35.86
N LEU A 15 6.00 -9.32 -36.48
CA LEU A 15 5.96 -7.85 -36.46
C LEU A 15 4.84 -7.30 -35.58
N ALA A 16 4.00 -8.17 -35.01
CA ALA A 16 3.26 -7.85 -33.81
C ALA A 16 4.25 -7.82 -32.64
N GLY A 17 5.13 -6.82 -32.64
CA GLY A 17 5.72 -6.38 -31.39
C GLY A 17 4.55 -6.19 -30.44
N THR A 18 4.61 -6.85 -29.29
CA THR A 18 3.76 -6.51 -28.15
C THR A 18 3.92 -5.01 -27.99
N ALA A 19 2.95 -4.24 -28.50
CA ALA A 19 2.79 -2.85 -28.14
C ALA A 19 2.34 -2.91 -26.67
N PHE A 20 3.30 -3.13 -25.77
CA PHE A 20 3.17 -2.62 -24.42
C PHE A 20 2.90 -1.14 -24.63
N ALA A 21 1.75 -0.66 -24.17
CA ALA A 21 1.55 0.78 -24.16
C ALA A 21 2.70 1.35 -23.33
N ASP A 22 3.43 2.31 -23.89
CA ASP A 22 4.52 2.97 -23.18
C ASP A 22 3.90 3.79 -22.04
N LEU A 23 3.88 3.24 -20.82
CA LEU A 23 3.48 4.01 -19.65
C LEU A 23 4.48 5.13 -19.43
N ARG A 24 3.96 6.35 -19.26
CA ARG A 24 4.77 7.51 -18.88
C ARG A 24 4.77 7.69 -17.37
N ALA A 25 5.80 8.36 -16.86
CA ALA A 25 5.88 8.68 -15.44
C ALA A 25 4.66 9.52 -14.97
N GLU A 26 4.11 10.35 -15.85
CA GLU A 26 2.92 11.15 -15.57
C GLU A 26 1.64 10.31 -15.42
N ASP A 27 1.48 9.27 -16.26
CA ASP A 27 0.34 8.34 -16.17
C ASP A 27 0.38 7.61 -14.83
N VAL A 28 1.58 7.13 -14.46
CA VAL A 28 1.81 6.43 -13.19
C VAL A 28 1.66 7.35 -11.99
N LEU A 29 2.03 8.63 -12.08
CA LEU A 29 1.77 9.59 -11.01
C LEU A 29 0.27 9.80 -10.81
N ALA A 30 -0.49 9.98 -11.89
CA ALA A 30 -1.94 10.16 -11.79
C ALA A 30 -2.60 8.96 -11.11
N ASP A 31 -2.23 7.74 -11.52
CA ASP A 31 -2.75 6.52 -10.91
C ASP A 31 -2.29 6.34 -9.45
N GLN A 32 -1.03 6.63 -9.14
CA GLN A 32 -0.50 6.59 -7.77
C GLN A 32 -1.25 7.56 -6.84
N LEU A 33 -1.59 8.76 -7.30
CA LEU A 33 -2.41 9.71 -6.53
C LEU A 33 -3.84 9.21 -6.35
N ASN A 34 -4.42 8.57 -7.35
CA ASN A 34 -5.75 7.93 -7.25
C ASN A 34 -5.74 6.78 -6.24
N LEU A 35 -4.66 5.99 -6.20
CA LEU A 35 -4.44 4.94 -5.22
C LEU A 35 -4.33 5.49 -3.79
N LEU A 36 -3.51 6.53 -3.60
CA LEU A 36 -3.30 7.18 -2.30
C LEU A 36 -4.55 7.91 -1.80
N SER A 37 -5.36 8.46 -2.70
CA SER A 37 -6.64 9.13 -2.39
C SER A 37 -7.79 8.14 -2.14
N GLY A 38 -7.50 6.88 -1.79
CA GLY A 38 -8.47 5.78 -1.72
C GLY A 38 -9.82 6.14 -1.08
N ASN A 39 -10.90 5.48 -1.55
CA ASN A 39 -12.30 5.78 -1.25
C ASN A 39 -12.56 6.08 0.24
N GLY A 40 -12.75 7.34 0.59
CA GLY A 40 -13.03 7.73 1.98
C GLY A 40 -12.68 9.16 2.40
N GLY A 41 -12.59 10.12 1.48
CA GLY A 41 -12.36 11.53 1.86
C GLY A 41 -10.88 11.91 2.06
N ILE A 42 -9.95 11.05 1.66
CA ILE A 42 -8.52 11.38 1.56
C ILE A 42 -8.26 12.06 0.21
N VAL A 43 -7.55 13.18 0.23
CA VAL A 43 -7.08 13.87 -0.97
C VAL A 43 -5.56 13.80 -1.00
N ALA A 44 -4.99 13.12 -1.99
CA ALA A 44 -3.55 13.07 -2.21
C ALA A 44 -3.11 14.03 -3.32
N ARG A 45 -1.97 14.70 -3.09
CA ARG A 45 -1.31 15.57 -4.06
C ARG A 45 0.21 15.47 -3.89
N THR A 46 0.96 15.98 -4.85
CA THR A 46 2.41 16.16 -4.70
C THR A 46 2.74 17.55 -4.16
N THR A 47 3.83 17.69 -3.42
CA THR A 47 4.39 19.01 -3.06
C THR A 47 4.92 19.74 -4.30
N SER A 48 5.72 19.03 -5.10
CA SER A 48 6.25 19.49 -6.37
C SER A 48 6.76 18.30 -7.17
N THR A 49 6.88 18.50 -8.49
CA THR A 49 7.44 17.52 -9.41
C THR A 49 8.45 18.19 -10.34
N THR A 50 9.51 17.45 -10.66
CA THR A 50 10.59 17.91 -11.55
C THR A 50 10.80 16.88 -12.65
N PRO A 51 10.51 17.21 -13.92
CA PRO A 51 10.79 16.32 -15.04
C PRO A 51 12.29 16.03 -15.18
N THR A 52 12.61 14.79 -15.53
CA THR A 52 13.97 14.34 -15.83
C THR A 52 14.03 13.80 -17.25
N SER A 53 15.23 13.49 -17.75
CA SER A 53 15.36 12.89 -19.09
C SER A 53 14.77 11.48 -19.23
N ARG A 54 14.38 10.84 -18.12
CA ARG A 54 13.89 9.44 -18.10
C ARG A 54 12.67 9.25 -17.18
N GLY A 55 11.90 10.30 -16.91
CA GLY A 55 10.74 10.23 -16.02
C GLY A 55 10.62 11.47 -15.13
N LEU A 56 10.27 11.28 -13.87
CA LEU A 56 9.82 12.35 -12.97
C LEU A 56 10.39 12.18 -11.55
N THR A 57 10.92 13.26 -10.96
CA THR A 57 11.20 13.30 -9.52
C THR A 57 10.03 13.98 -8.81
N ILE A 58 9.58 13.41 -7.70
CA ILE A 58 8.51 13.93 -6.86
C ILE A 58 9.15 14.29 -5.53
N ASP A 59 9.02 15.54 -5.10
CA ASP A 59 9.71 16.01 -3.89
C ASP A 59 9.02 15.55 -2.60
N GLY A 60 7.75 15.20 -2.69
CA GLY A 60 6.96 14.64 -1.59
C GLY A 60 5.49 14.49 -1.97
N TYR A 61 4.78 13.68 -1.21
CA TYR A 61 3.31 13.58 -1.26
C TYR A 61 2.71 14.26 -0.04
N VAL A 62 1.51 14.81 -0.23
CA VAL A 62 0.69 15.36 0.85
C VAL A 62 -0.70 14.73 0.74
N LEU A 63 -1.13 14.08 1.81
CA LEU A 63 -2.45 13.49 1.95
C LEU A 63 -3.21 14.29 3.01
N THR A 64 -4.41 14.74 2.69
CA THR A 64 -5.27 15.48 3.63
C THR A 64 -6.58 14.74 3.84
N PHE A 65 -7.04 14.66 5.08
CA PHE A 65 -8.34 14.06 5.42
C PHE A 65 -8.88 14.66 6.71
N THR A 66 -10.20 14.57 6.91
CA THR A 66 -10.85 15.00 8.15
C THR A 66 -11.24 13.78 8.96
N ALA A 67 -10.83 13.72 10.22
CA ALA A 67 -11.23 12.69 11.17
C ALA A 67 -11.49 13.32 12.54
N ASP A 68 -12.47 12.81 13.28
CA ASP A 68 -12.81 13.27 14.63
C ASP A 68 -13.05 14.80 14.77
N GLY A 69 -13.49 15.43 13.67
CA GLY A 69 -13.74 16.88 13.61
C GLY A 69 -12.47 17.74 13.47
N ALA A 70 -11.30 17.13 13.24
CA ALA A 70 -10.04 17.80 12.96
C ALA A 70 -9.55 17.48 11.53
N ASP A 71 -8.80 18.41 10.95
CA ASP A 71 -8.15 18.21 9.66
C ASP A 71 -6.73 17.68 9.87
N HIS A 72 -6.40 16.59 9.22
CA HIS A 72 -5.10 15.96 9.27
C HIS A 72 -4.37 16.12 7.94
N GLU A 73 -3.06 16.31 8.03
CA GLU A 73 -2.15 16.35 6.89
C GLU A 73 -1.03 15.34 7.11
N VAL A 74 -0.79 14.49 6.12
CA VAL A 74 0.30 13.51 6.11
C VAL A 74 1.22 13.83 4.95
N GLU A 75 2.44 14.23 5.26
CA GLU A 75 3.53 14.41 4.31
C GLU A 75 4.35 13.12 4.23
N ILE A 76 4.65 12.67 3.01
CA ILE A 76 5.52 11.53 2.74
C ILE A 76 6.68 12.02 1.90
N ASP A 77 7.89 11.57 2.23
CA ASP A 77 9.09 11.87 1.46
C ASP A 77 8.95 11.56 -0.04
N GLY A 78 9.72 12.31 -0.83
CA GLY A 78 9.76 12.20 -2.27
C GLY A 78 10.23 10.85 -2.80
N VAL A 79 9.87 10.58 -4.06
CA VAL A 79 10.27 9.39 -4.82
C VAL A 79 10.67 9.77 -6.24
N GLU A 80 11.39 8.88 -6.93
CA GLU A 80 11.68 9.02 -8.36
C GLU A 80 10.88 8.00 -9.17
N MET A 81 10.20 8.45 -10.22
CA MET A 81 9.59 7.60 -11.23
C MET A 81 10.48 7.56 -12.48
N ARG A 82 10.86 6.36 -12.91
CA ARG A 82 11.79 6.15 -14.03
C ARG A 82 11.19 5.25 -15.09
N GLU A 83 11.04 5.80 -16.30
CA GLU A 83 10.63 5.07 -17.50
C GLU A 83 11.72 4.09 -17.94
N VAL A 84 11.30 2.91 -18.38
CA VAL A 84 12.16 1.80 -18.81
C VAL A 84 11.90 1.48 -20.28
N GLU A 85 12.92 0.98 -20.98
CA GLU A 85 12.84 0.65 -22.42
C GLU A 85 11.80 -0.44 -22.75
N ASP A 86 11.33 -1.20 -21.75
CA ASP A 86 10.29 -2.21 -21.90
C ASP A 86 8.85 -1.65 -21.78
N GLY A 87 8.70 -0.33 -21.63
CA GLY A 87 7.42 0.36 -21.50
C GLY A 87 6.89 0.44 -20.07
N SER A 88 7.60 -0.11 -19.08
CA SER A 88 7.26 0.00 -17.66
C SER A 88 7.84 1.27 -17.00
N VAL A 89 7.31 1.62 -15.83
CA VAL A 89 7.86 2.69 -14.97
C VAL A 89 8.24 2.08 -13.63
N ARG A 90 9.42 2.43 -13.12
CA ARG A 90 9.86 2.04 -11.76
C ARG A 90 9.67 3.20 -10.80
N ILE A 91 9.07 2.93 -9.65
CA ILE A 91 9.01 3.89 -8.54
C ILE A 91 10.13 3.55 -7.57
N LEU A 92 11.05 4.50 -7.40
CA LEU A 92 12.25 4.37 -6.60
C LEU A 92 12.06 5.14 -5.30
N TYR A 93 11.93 4.39 -4.22
CA TYR A 93 11.84 4.94 -2.87
C TYR A 93 13.25 5.16 -2.31
N PRO A 94 13.45 6.19 -1.49
CA PRO A 94 14.64 6.24 -0.65
C PRO A 94 14.65 5.04 0.29
N ARG A 95 15.85 4.61 0.71
CA ARG A 95 16.01 3.48 1.64
C ARG A 95 15.33 3.76 2.98
N THR A 96 15.30 5.02 3.37
CA THR A 96 14.61 5.52 4.55
C THR A 96 13.57 6.52 4.09
N LEU A 97 12.33 6.34 4.53
CA LEU A 97 11.19 7.17 4.19
C LEU A 97 10.65 7.78 5.48
N ASP A 98 10.66 9.10 5.58
CA ASP A 98 9.99 9.78 6.67
C ASP A 98 8.53 10.08 6.27
N ILE A 99 7.62 9.78 7.19
CA ILE A 99 6.20 10.11 7.12
C ILE A 99 5.90 11.06 8.27
N ARG A 100 5.48 12.28 7.94
CA ARG A 100 5.11 13.29 8.93
C ARG A 100 3.61 13.49 8.92
N MET A 101 2.97 13.26 10.04
CA MET A 101 1.56 13.55 10.27
C MET A 101 1.43 14.81 11.13
N ARG A 102 0.55 15.73 10.73
CA ARG A 102 0.14 16.90 11.50
C ARG A 102 -1.36 16.91 11.64
N SER A 103 -1.83 17.42 12.77
CA SER A 103 -3.25 17.56 13.07
C SER A 103 -3.56 19.01 13.36
N ASN A 104 -4.56 19.55 12.68
CA ASN A 104 -4.99 20.94 12.85
C ASN A 104 -6.38 20.94 13.51
N GLY A 105 -6.44 21.42 14.77
CA GLY A 105 -7.68 21.55 15.52
C GLY A 105 -7.45 22.14 16.92
N ASP A 106 -8.50 22.67 17.55
CA ASP A 106 -8.38 23.33 18.85
C ASP A 106 -8.19 22.35 20.03
N ASN A 107 -8.34 21.03 19.81
CA ASN A 107 -8.32 19.97 20.83
C ASN A 107 -7.45 18.76 20.44
N VAL A 108 -6.32 18.96 19.74
CA VAL A 108 -5.44 17.83 19.43
C VAL A 108 -4.41 17.58 20.54
N GLU A 109 -4.27 16.32 20.96
CA GLU A 109 -3.26 15.90 21.94
C GLU A 109 -1.84 15.78 21.33
N ILE A 110 -1.75 15.70 20.00
CA ILE A 110 -0.52 15.54 19.22
C ILE A 110 -0.55 16.52 18.06
N ASP A 111 0.38 17.48 18.06
CA ASP A 111 0.53 18.48 16.98
C ASP A 111 1.20 17.84 15.75
N GLU A 112 2.24 17.05 15.98
CA GLU A 112 3.03 16.42 14.92
C GLU A 112 3.53 15.03 15.36
N ALA A 113 3.51 14.06 14.44
CA ALA A 113 4.17 12.77 14.57
C ALA A 113 5.02 12.50 13.33
N ILE A 114 6.26 12.01 13.51
CA ILE A 114 7.17 11.62 12.44
C ILE A 114 7.49 10.14 12.62
N PHE A 115 7.22 9.35 11.59
CA PHE A 115 7.50 7.93 11.50
C PHE A 115 8.60 7.71 10.47
N THR A 116 9.68 7.06 10.86
CA THR A 116 10.79 6.74 9.95
C THR A 116 10.72 5.26 9.59
N LEU A 117 10.46 4.96 8.31
CA LEU A 117 10.45 3.59 7.79
C LEU A 117 11.74 3.28 7.02
N ARG A 118 12.36 2.13 7.30
CA ARG A 118 13.40 1.56 6.44
C ARG A 118 12.83 0.51 5.51
N LEU A 119 13.16 0.67 4.23
CA LEU A 119 12.81 -0.22 3.13
C LEU A 119 14.09 -0.86 2.58
N ASP A 120 14.23 -2.17 2.74
CA ASP A 120 15.34 -2.95 2.18
C ASP A 120 14.88 -3.76 0.97
N ASP A 121 15.63 -3.63 -0.12
CA ASP A 121 15.40 -4.29 -1.42
C ASP A 121 14.00 -4.06 -1.98
N MET A 122 13.45 -2.85 -1.82
CA MET A 122 12.17 -2.44 -2.39
C MET A 122 12.25 -2.35 -3.91
N SER A 123 11.32 -3.04 -4.57
CA SER A 123 11.06 -2.99 -6.00
C SER A 123 9.60 -2.62 -6.21
N HIS A 124 9.35 -1.52 -6.90
CA HIS A 124 8.01 -1.12 -7.32
C HIS A 124 8.04 -0.89 -8.83
N ILE A 125 7.41 -1.79 -9.57
CA ILE A 125 7.34 -1.76 -11.03
C ILE A 125 5.88 -1.56 -11.42
N VAL A 126 5.63 -0.61 -12.31
CA VAL A 126 4.31 -0.28 -12.83
C VAL A 126 4.29 -0.59 -14.31
N SER A 127 3.34 -1.41 -14.74
CA SER A 127 3.24 -1.94 -16.10
C SER A 127 1.79 -1.96 -16.59
N GLY A 128 1.60 -2.07 -17.90
CA GLY A 128 0.27 -2.12 -18.51
C GLY A 128 0.07 -0.98 -19.50
N ASP A 129 -1.16 -0.45 -19.53
CA ASP A 129 -1.54 0.72 -20.31
C ASP A 129 -2.30 1.72 -19.43
N PRO A 130 -2.44 2.99 -19.84
CA PRO A 130 -3.12 4.00 -19.00
C PRO A 130 -4.55 3.64 -18.57
N ASP A 131 -5.25 2.77 -19.31
CA ASP A 131 -6.61 2.33 -18.94
C ASP A 131 -6.59 1.06 -18.06
N ASP A 132 -5.42 0.47 -17.81
CA ASP A 132 -5.24 -0.84 -17.18
C ASP A 132 -3.83 -0.95 -16.58
N ILE A 133 -3.66 -0.33 -15.41
CA ILE A 133 -2.38 -0.20 -14.73
C ILE A 133 -2.22 -1.27 -13.65
N ARG A 134 -1.06 -1.91 -13.65
CA ARG A 134 -0.65 -2.91 -12.67
C ARG A 134 0.60 -2.46 -11.93
N HIS A 135 0.52 -2.44 -10.61
CA HIS A 135 1.62 -2.24 -9.68
C HIS A 135 2.10 -3.59 -9.14
N ASP A 136 3.36 -3.92 -9.37
CA ASP A 136 4.06 -5.04 -8.75
C ASP A 136 5.06 -4.48 -7.72
N ILE A 137 4.78 -4.74 -6.46
CA ILE A 137 5.54 -4.27 -5.30
C ILE A 137 6.17 -5.47 -4.63
N ALA A 138 7.45 -5.43 -4.31
CA ALA A 138 8.12 -6.44 -3.51
C ALA A 138 9.23 -5.82 -2.66
N PHE A 139 9.46 -6.36 -1.46
CA PHE A 139 10.57 -5.95 -0.60
C PHE A 139 11.04 -7.08 0.30
N LYS A 140 12.30 -7.02 0.73
CA LYS A 140 12.84 -7.98 1.72
C LYS A 140 12.47 -7.60 3.14
N ARG A 141 12.51 -6.31 3.47
CA ARG A 141 12.08 -5.82 4.78
C ARG A 141 11.54 -4.40 4.67
N ALA A 142 10.40 -4.16 5.31
CA ALA A 142 9.93 -2.83 5.64
C ALA A 142 9.79 -2.76 7.17
N ALA A 143 10.44 -1.82 7.83
CA ALA A 143 10.40 -1.72 9.29
C ALA A 143 10.29 -0.27 9.76
N LEU A 144 9.49 -0.05 10.80
CA LEU A 144 9.46 1.21 11.52
C LEU A 144 10.70 1.28 12.42
N GLU A 145 11.53 2.30 12.21
CA GLU A 145 12.79 2.48 12.95
C GLU A 145 12.72 3.56 14.02
N ASP A 146 11.92 4.60 13.79
CA ASP A 146 11.80 5.73 14.71
C ASP A 146 10.37 6.29 14.71
N ILE A 147 9.95 6.79 15.87
CA ILE A 147 8.70 7.54 16.07
C ILE A 147 9.05 8.76 16.92
N ARG A 148 8.73 9.95 16.42
CA ARG A 148 8.89 11.21 17.15
C ARG A 148 7.56 11.92 17.21
N MET A 149 7.20 12.49 18.34
CA MET A 149 5.94 13.22 18.51
C MET A 149 6.18 14.61 19.12
N THR A 150 5.30 15.55 18.82
CA THR A 150 5.28 16.90 19.37
C THR A 150 3.89 17.18 19.95
N PRO A 151 3.76 17.59 21.23
CA PRO A 151 4.83 17.71 22.22
C PRO A 151 5.49 16.35 22.53
N ALA A 152 6.80 16.36 22.85
CA ALA A 152 7.58 15.13 23.06
C ALA A 152 7.12 14.30 24.27
N GLU A 153 6.44 14.94 25.22
CA GLU A 153 5.84 14.31 26.41
C GLU A 153 4.65 13.40 26.07
N SER A 154 4.15 13.43 24.82
CA SER A 154 3.07 12.54 24.36
C SER A 154 3.52 11.10 24.12
N LEU A 155 4.83 10.82 24.10
CA LEU A 155 5.35 9.45 24.10
C LEU A 155 5.84 9.04 25.49
N PRO A 156 5.58 7.80 25.94
CA PRO A 156 6.26 7.26 27.10
C PRO A 156 7.77 7.28 26.89
N GLU A 157 8.55 7.66 27.92
CA GLU A 157 10.02 7.71 27.85
C GLU A 157 10.66 6.35 27.47
N THR A 158 9.92 5.25 27.59
CA THR A 158 10.37 3.88 27.30
C THR A 158 9.35 3.08 26.47
N LEU A 159 8.86 3.66 25.37
CA LEU A 159 8.10 2.88 24.40
C LEU A 159 9.04 1.91 23.66
N ASP A 160 8.95 0.62 23.95
CA ASP A 160 9.61 -0.43 23.16
C ASP A 160 8.63 -0.94 22.11
N TYR A 161 9.01 -0.83 20.84
CA TYR A 161 8.21 -1.27 19.72
C TYR A 161 9.06 -1.94 18.64
N GLU A 162 8.48 -2.92 17.98
CA GLU A 162 9.02 -3.52 16.77
C GLU A 162 7.87 -3.69 15.78
N VAL A 163 7.89 -2.91 14.69
CA VAL A 163 6.95 -3.08 13.58
C VAL A 163 7.77 -3.40 12.35
N ALA A 164 7.60 -4.60 11.80
CA ALA A 164 8.31 -5.02 10.61
C ALA A 164 7.49 -5.99 9.76
N VAL A 165 7.66 -5.89 8.44
CA VAL A 165 7.17 -6.85 7.46
C VAL A 165 8.37 -7.37 6.68
N THR A 166 8.45 -8.69 6.47
CA THR A 166 9.56 -9.32 5.75
C THR A 166 9.06 -10.21 4.63
N ASP A 167 9.84 -10.25 3.55
CA ASP A 167 9.59 -11.04 2.34
C ASP A 167 8.14 -10.87 1.84
N ALA A 168 7.80 -9.63 1.48
CA ALA A 168 6.47 -9.31 0.98
C ALA A 168 6.48 -9.07 -0.53
N SER A 169 5.41 -9.51 -1.19
CA SER A 169 5.09 -9.15 -2.57
C SER A 169 3.60 -8.87 -2.70
N THR A 170 3.26 -7.83 -3.46
CA THR A 170 1.90 -7.39 -3.70
C THR A 170 1.74 -7.03 -5.17
N MET A 171 0.62 -7.43 -5.75
CA MET A 171 0.14 -6.94 -7.04
C MET A 171 -1.13 -6.16 -6.79
N ILE A 172 -1.21 -4.94 -7.30
CA ILE A 172 -2.43 -4.12 -7.31
C ILE A 172 -2.72 -3.79 -8.78
N ARG A 173 -3.98 -3.90 -9.17
CA ARG A 173 -4.43 -3.54 -10.51
C ARG A 173 -5.66 -2.65 -10.43
N LEU A 174 -5.58 -1.51 -11.11
CA LEU A 174 -6.71 -0.63 -11.36
C LEU A 174 -6.97 -0.57 -12.86
N SER A 175 -8.23 -0.62 -13.24
CA SER A 175 -8.62 -0.57 -14.65
C SER A 175 -9.63 0.53 -14.84
N GLU A 176 -9.33 1.53 -15.67
CA GLU A 176 -10.33 2.52 -16.08
C GLU A 176 -11.43 1.88 -16.94
N ARG A 177 -11.16 0.73 -17.56
CA ARG A 177 -12.15 -0.07 -18.29
C ARG A 177 -13.22 -0.65 -17.35
N ASP A 178 -12.87 -0.85 -16.09
CA ASP A 178 -13.77 -1.27 -15.03
C ASP A 178 -13.44 -0.45 -13.75
N PRO A 179 -13.78 0.85 -13.72
CA PRO A 179 -13.25 1.80 -12.73
C PRO A 179 -13.76 1.52 -11.31
N LEU A 180 -14.78 0.67 -11.21
CA LEU A 180 -15.30 0.20 -9.93
C LEU A 180 -14.47 -0.97 -9.40
N ARG A 181 -13.80 -1.72 -10.27
CA ARG A 181 -13.06 -2.94 -9.92
C ARG A 181 -11.61 -2.65 -9.59
N ARG A 182 -11.20 -3.05 -8.40
CA ARG A 182 -9.79 -3.09 -7.98
C ARG A 182 -9.43 -4.50 -7.59
N GLU A 183 -8.29 -4.97 -8.07
CA GLU A 183 -7.78 -6.29 -7.73
C GLU A 183 -6.46 -6.14 -6.99
N ALA A 184 -6.32 -6.86 -5.89
CA ALA A 184 -5.06 -6.96 -5.17
C ALA A 184 -4.77 -8.42 -4.81
N SER A 185 -3.51 -8.81 -4.88
CA SER A 185 -3.02 -10.05 -4.29
C SER A 185 -1.75 -9.77 -3.54
N PHE A 186 -1.56 -10.40 -2.40
CA PHE A 186 -0.36 -10.23 -1.58
C PHE A 186 0.11 -11.57 -1.02
N ASP A 187 1.41 -11.63 -0.78
CA ASP A 187 2.12 -12.70 -0.11
C ASP A 187 3.10 -12.04 0.85
N ILE A 188 3.02 -12.39 2.13
CA ILE A 188 3.80 -11.81 3.22
C ILE A 188 4.43 -12.97 3.98
N GLY A 189 5.76 -13.06 3.92
CA GLY A 189 6.52 -14.06 4.66
C GLY A 189 6.34 -13.93 6.17
N ALA A 190 6.55 -12.72 6.73
CA ALA A 190 6.20 -12.45 8.11
C ALA A 190 5.82 -10.98 8.37
N MET A 191 4.95 -10.78 9.35
CA MET A 191 4.66 -9.48 9.96
C MET A 191 4.86 -9.58 11.47
N ILE A 192 5.66 -8.68 12.01
CA ILE A 192 5.98 -8.55 13.43
C ILE A 192 5.39 -7.23 13.90
N LEU A 193 4.52 -7.31 14.91
CA LEU A 193 4.06 -6.17 15.69
C LEU A 193 4.34 -6.50 17.16
N ARG A 194 5.26 -5.76 17.76
CA ARG A 194 5.52 -5.76 19.20
C ARG A 194 5.36 -4.35 19.70
N MET A 195 4.59 -4.22 20.77
CA MET A 195 4.49 -2.99 21.54
C MET A 195 4.52 -3.38 23.00
N ALA A 196 5.42 -2.77 23.76
CA ALA A 196 5.44 -2.82 25.21
C ALA A 196 5.27 -1.39 25.72
N LEU A 197 4.16 -1.17 26.42
CA LEU A 197 3.93 0.08 27.15
C LEU A 197 4.57 -0.04 28.53
N PRO A 198 5.28 0.98 29.03
CA PRO A 198 5.84 0.94 30.37
C PRO A 198 4.75 0.83 31.45
N ASP A 199 5.08 0.16 32.57
CA ASP A 199 4.18 -0.06 33.70
C ASP A 199 3.68 1.29 34.30
N ASP A 200 2.35 1.41 34.41
CA ASP A 200 1.53 2.35 35.20
C ASP A 200 2.26 3.52 35.92
N ASP A 201 2.12 4.74 35.41
CA ASP A 201 1.79 5.85 36.30
C ASP A 201 0.27 5.80 36.53
N PRO A 202 -0.22 5.50 37.75
CA PRO A 202 -1.65 5.47 38.05
C PRO A 202 -2.39 6.81 37.80
N GLY A 203 -1.67 7.88 37.42
CA GLY A 203 -2.23 9.16 36.99
C GLY A 203 -2.30 9.41 35.47
N ALA A 204 -1.69 8.58 34.62
CA ALA A 204 -1.62 8.80 33.17
C ALA A 204 -2.66 7.94 32.43
N THR A 205 -3.89 8.44 32.31
CA THR A 205 -4.88 7.87 31.39
C THR A 205 -4.54 8.24 29.94
N PHE A 206 -3.76 7.42 29.26
CA PHE A 206 -4.06 7.14 27.86
C PHE A 206 -5.30 6.24 27.87
N GLY A 207 -6.38 6.67 27.20
CA GLY A 207 -7.71 6.06 27.28
C GLY A 207 -7.72 4.54 27.49
N GLU A 208 -8.05 4.12 28.72
CA GLU A 208 -8.48 2.77 29.13
C GLU A 208 -7.61 1.55 28.74
N ILE A 209 -6.30 1.69 28.48
CA ILE A 209 -5.41 0.54 28.30
C ILE A 209 -4.20 0.64 29.24
N ASN A 210 -4.35 0.15 30.47
CA ASN A 210 -3.32 0.22 31.50
C ASN A 210 -2.17 -0.81 31.32
N ARG A 211 -2.29 -1.75 30.36
CA ARG A 211 -1.23 -2.71 30.06
C ARG A 211 -1.45 -3.39 28.72
N LEU A 212 -0.48 -3.30 27.82
CA LEU A 212 -0.43 -4.14 26.62
C LEU A 212 1.01 -4.60 26.39
N ASP A 213 1.30 -5.84 26.80
CA ASP A 213 2.42 -6.63 26.29
C ASP A 213 1.88 -7.51 25.17
N ALA A 214 1.83 -6.98 23.95
CA ALA A 214 1.34 -7.72 22.79
C ALA A 214 2.47 -7.94 21.78
N ALA A 215 2.73 -9.20 21.48
CA ALA A 215 3.55 -9.62 20.36
C ALA A 215 2.69 -10.42 19.41
N ILE A 216 2.41 -9.87 18.24
CA ILE A 216 1.76 -10.56 17.13
C ILE A 216 2.83 -10.84 16.10
N ALA A 217 3.06 -12.12 15.83
CA ALA A 217 3.85 -12.58 14.69
C ALA A 217 2.92 -13.36 13.76
N LEU A 218 2.66 -12.81 12.58
CA LEU A 218 1.97 -13.49 11.50
C LEU A 218 3.02 -14.05 10.56
N ILE A 219 2.91 -15.33 10.19
CA ILE A 219 3.84 -16.01 9.29
C ILE A 219 3.03 -16.60 8.13
N GLY A 220 3.53 -16.45 6.90
CA GLY A 220 2.94 -17.07 5.71
C GLY A 220 1.55 -16.56 5.37
N LEU A 221 1.33 -15.25 5.47
CA LEU A 221 0.04 -14.64 5.13
C LEU A 221 -0.01 -14.39 3.63
N ASN A 222 -0.92 -15.07 2.93
CA ASN A 222 -1.19 -14.78 1.53
C ASN A 222 -2.69 -14.51 1.31
N GLY A 223 -3.00 -13.59 0.40
CA GLY A 223 -4.38 -13.20 0.21
C GLY A 223 -4.68 -12.60 -1.16
N ARG A 224 -5.98 -12.53 -1.44
CA ARG A 224 -6.54 -11.84 -2.60
C ARG A 224 -7.70 -11.00 -2.15
N ALA A 225 -7.76 -9.77 -2.63
CA ALA A 225 -8.89 -8.89 -2.44
C ALA A 225 -9.38 -8.45 -3.83
N SER A 226 -10.70 -8.48 -4.02
CA SER A 226 -11.36 -7.82 -5.12
C SER A 226 -12.40 -6.88 -4.57
N TYR A 227 -12.39 -5.65 -5.05
CA TYR A 227 -13.25 -4.57 -4.60
C TYR A 227 -14.08 -4.07 -5.78
N VAL A 228 -15.38 -3.83 -5.58
CA VAL A 228 -16.30 -3.19 -6.52
C VAL A 228 -17.09 -2.10 -5.80
N GLY A 229 -17.00 -0.84 -6.26
CA GLY A 229 -17.86 0.27 -5.79
C GLY A 229 -17.15 1.57 -5.41
N THR A 230 -17.83 2.46 -4.66
CA THR A 230 -17.26 3.77 -4.28
C THR A 230 -17.49 4.18 -2.81
N ALA A 231 -18.41 3.55 -2.07
CA ALA A 231 -18.82 4.02 -0.72
C ALA A 231 -18.97 2.93 0.36
N VAL A 232 -19.66 1.82 0.06
CA VAL A 232 -19.67 0.59 0.89
C VAL A 232 -19.40 -0.56 -0.05
N PRO A 233 -18.19 -1.11 -0.06
CA PRO A 233 -17.79 -1.92 -1.18
C PRO A 233 -18.35 -3.32 -1.11
N GLU A 234 -18.92 -3.73 -2.23
CA GLU A 234 -18.91 -5.12 -2.60
C GLU A 234 -17.45 -5.56 -2.64
N HIS A 235 -17.07 -6.45 -1.73
CA HIS A 235 -15.72 -6.97 -1.72
C HIS A 235 -15.70 -8.44 -1.38
N THR A 236 -14.73 -9.12 -1.98
CA THR A 236 -14.32 -10.44 -1.56
C THR A 236 -12.91 -10.33 -1.03
N LEU A 237 -12.71 -10.78 0.19
CA LEU A 237 -11.40 -10.89 0.84
C LEU A 237 -11.15 -12.37 1.12
N ASP A 238 -10.15 -12.92 0.44
CA ASP A 238 -9.70 -14.29 0.64
C ASP A 238 -8.33 -14.25 1.32
N LEU A 239 -8.29 -14.59 2.60
CA LEU A 239 -7.07 -14.75 3.39
C LEU A 239 -6.73 -16.22 3.55
N ARG A 240 -5.45 -16.54 3.41
CA ARG A 240 -4.90 -17.85 3.71
C ARG A 240 -3.69 -17.69 4.61
N PHE A 241 -3.68 -18.52 5.63
CA PHE A 241 -2.60 -18.75 6.56
C PHE A 241 -2.16 -20.21 6.39
N GLU A 242 -1.04 -20.59 7.00
CA GLU A 242 -0.57 -21.99 6.92
C GLU A 242 -1.66 -23.00 7.31
N ASP A 243 -2.40 -22.74 8.40
CA ASP A 243 -3.33 -23.71 8.99
C ASP A 243 -4.82 -23.39 8.78
N PHE A 244 -5.15 -22.20 8.27
CA PHE A 244 -6.55 -21.83 8.04
C PHE A 244 -6.74 -20.88 6.87
N SER A 245 -7.95 -20.88 6.33
CA SER A 245 -8.39 -19.90 5.35
C SER A 245 -9.67 -19.21 5.81
N TRP A 246 -9.73 -17.91 5.54
CA TRP A 246 -10.86 -17.06 5.82
C TRP A 246 -11.27 -16.38 4.51
N ARG A 247 -12.50 -16.62 4.09
CA ARG A 247 -13.15 -15.85 3.02
C ARG A 247 -14.23 -14.97 3.63
N GLN A 248 -14.21 -13.70 3.30
CA GLN A 248 -15.27 -12.74 3.61
C GLN A 248 -15.82 -12.18 2.31
N THR A 249 -17.16 -12.18 2.20
CA THR A 249 -17.88 -11.48 1.14
C THR A 249 -18.80 -10.44 1.78
N MET A 250 -18.66 -9.21 1.33
CA MET A 250 -19.50 -8.08 1.72
C MET A 250 -20.18 -7.55 0.48
N SER A 251 -21.42 -7.08 0.60
CA SER A 251 -22.12 -6.32 -0.43
C SER A 251 -22.46 -4.91 0.02
N GLY A 252 -23.00 -4.11 -0.90
CA GLY A 252 -23.47 -2.76 -0.61
C GLY A 252 -24.54 -2.68 0.49
N GLU A 253 -25.15 -3.82 0.86
CA GLU A 253 -26.13 -3.94 1.96
C GLU A 253 -25.53 -4.45 3.28
N GLY A 254 -24.25 -4.88 3.30
CA GLY A 254 -23.54 -5.36 4.48
C GLY A 254 -22.81 -6.69 4.28
N LEU A 255 -22.38 -7.31 5.37
CA LEU A 255 -21.68 -8.61 5.34
C LEU A 255 -22.63 -9.72 4.86
N GLU A 256 -22.29 -10.37 3.74
CA GLU A 256 -23.11 -11.44 3.17
C GLU A 256 -22.69 -12.82 3.68
N ALA A 257 -21.39 -13.10 3.72
CA ALA A 257 -20.86 -14.40 4.07
C ALA A 257 -19.47 -14.31 4.72
N ILE A 258 -19.25 -15.20 5.69
CA ILE A 258 -17.92 -15.53 6.21
C ILE A 258 -17.79 -17.05 6.15
N ASP A 259 -16.83 -17.51 5.36
CA ASP A 259 -16.43 -18.91 5.33
C ASP A 259 -15.11 -19.07 6.08
N PHE A 260 -15.09 -20.02 7.02
CA PHE A 260 -13.90 -20.41 7.77
C PHE A 260 -13.60 -21.88 7.52
N LEU A 261 -12.41 -22.17 7.02
CA LEU A 261 -11.95 -23.52 6.74
C LEU A 261 -10.61 -23.72 7.44
N MET A 262 -10.58 -24.60 8.45
CA MET A 262 -9.31 -25.09 9.01
C MET A 262 -8.76 -26.20 8.12
N ALA A 263 -7.43 -26.25 7.97
CA ALA A 263 -6.77 -27.39 7.38
C ALA A 263 -7.12 -28.65 8.20
N ALA A 264 -7.54 -29.71 7.53
CA ALA A 264 -8.10 -30.91 8.15
C ALA A 264 -7.05 -31.83 8.82
N GLU A 265 -5.87 -31.33 9.19
CA GLU A 265 -4.79 -32.17 9.72
C GLU A 265 -4.78 -32.34 11.24
N ASP A 266 -5.73 -31.78 12.00
CA ASP A 266 -5.91 -32.08 13.44
C ASP A 266 -7.39 -32.18 13.89
N LEU A 267 -8.13 -33.16 13.35
CA LEU A 267 -9.34 -33.72 13.98
C LEU A 267 -9.19 -35.24 14.22
#